data_AF-A0A1M6PCX0-F1
#
_entry.id   AF-A0A1M6PCX0-F1
#
_cell.length_a   1.000
_cell.length_b   1.000
_cell.length_c   1.000
_cell.angle_alpha   90.00
_cell.angle_beta   90.00
_cell.angle_gamma   90.00
#
_symmetry.space_group_name_H-M   'P 1'
#
loop_
_entity.id
_entity.type
_entity.pdbx_description
1 polymer ?
#
loop_
_entity_poly.entity_id
_entity_poly.type
_entity_poly.pdbx_seq_one_letter_code
_entity_poly.pdbx_strand_id
1 'polypeptide(L)'
;MKKTTTLLLIAALNLTGLAQARQFWRHEQKQQNVGSCHTFATLALLEAEYYLVNGRTIDLSERDLFTRHLMRGYRSSEEMIRGQLTAAAHKKLSPFYKEAASPVSDFDLVKAYGVALEKEVPYESSFSPGMSMLMDKLRNLRTQVNKSASQMKTSGRFSRAAVQNLVSQHMDDRLTSKLSIKPNLSSRNSIRHFAQQFSFKKVKPSSASNARQTIMQQLKTRPVAVDVKDYSTLHRSPGASIQYRYHCVVISGYDSKKDQFIIRNSNSHASSESVSAEGLCKLAYNIYYLGK
;
A
#
# COMPACT_ATOMS: atom_id res chain seq x y z
N MET A 1 -49.89 46.08 -25.48
CA MET A 1 -49.08 45.52 -24.38
C MET A 1 -48.26 44.35 -24.90
N LYS A 2 -46.96 44.57 -25.15
CA LYS A 2 -46.04 43.53 -25.63
C LYS A 2 -45.61 42.66 -24.43
N LYS A 3 -45.90 41.36 -24.47
CA LYS A 3 -45.41 40.39 -23.48
C LYS A 3 -43.99 39.98 -23.89
N THR A 4 -43.02 40.41 -23.11
CA THR A 4 -41.61 40.06 -23.25
C THR A 4 -41.40 38.62 -22.78
N THR A 5 -40.92 37.79 -23.68
CA THR A 5 -40.50 36.41 -23.45
C THR A 5 -39.21 36.40 -22.63
N THR A 6 -39.26 35.94 -21.38
CA THR A 6 -38.04 35.65 -20.59
C THR A 6 -37.64 34.20 -20.84
N LEU A 7 -36.75 33.99 -21.81
CA LEU A 7 -36.00 32.73 -21.92
C LEU A 7 -34.99 32.69 -20.76
N LEU A 8 -35.19 31.75 -19.83
CA LEU A 8 -34.16 31.36 -18.88
C LEU A 8 -33.02 30.68 -19.66
N LEU A 9 -31.91 31.39 -19.82
CA LEU A 9 -30.63 30.81 -20.18
C LEU A 9 -30.18 29.92 -19.03
N ILE A 10 -30.37 28.60 -19.14
CA ILE A 10 -29.66 27.63 -18.32
C ILE A 10 -28.22 27.66 -18.82
N ALA A 11 -27.39 28.45 -18.15
CA ALA A 11 -25.95 28.37 -18.31
C ALA A 11 -25.53 26.95 -17.93
N ALA A 12 -25.24 26.14 -18.94
CA ALA A 12 -24.46 24.92 -18.80
C ALA A 12 -23.08 25.32 -18.27
N LEU A 13 -22.96 25.37 -16.94
CA LEU A 13 -21.70 25.48 -16.24
C LEU A 13 -20.86 24.28 -16.67
N ASN A 14 -19.87 24.57 -17.51
CA ASN A 14 -18.77 23.70 -17.86
C ASN A 14 -18.28 22.93 -16.63
N LEU A 15 -18.64 21.64 -16.57
CA LEU A 15 -18.06 20.64 -15.66
C LEU A 15 -16.63 20.29 -16.12
N THR A 16 -15.78 21.30 -16.32
CA THR A 16 -14.32 21.15 -16.30
C THR A 16 -13.82 21.32 -14.87
N GLY A 17 -14.49 20.67 -13.92
CA GLY A 17 -13.99 20.47 -12.58
C GLY A 17 -12.95 19.36 -12.63
N LEU A 18 -11.75 19.68 -13.12
CA LEU A 18 -10.55 18.93 -12.77
C LEU A 18 -10.50 18.90 -11.24
N ALA A 19 -11.00 17.82 -10.63
CA ALA A 19 -10.69 17.52 -9.24
C ALA A 19 -9.17 17.51 -9.17
N GLN A 20 -8.59 18.57 -8.61
CA GLN A 20 -7.14 18.69 -8.54
C GLN A 20 -6.66 17.51 -7.71
N ALA A 21 -5.84 16.67 -8.34
CA ALA A 21 -5.18 15.49 -7.79
C ALA A 21 -4.56 15.65 -6.38
N ARG A 22 -4.40 16.89 -5.90
CA ARG A 22 -3.80 17.27 -4.61
C ARG A 22 -4.79 17.41 -3.45
N GLN A 23 -6.11 17.31 -3.65
CA GLN A 23 -7.07 17.55 -2.56
C GLN A 23 -7.27 16.36 -1.61
N PHE A 24 -7.00 15.12 -2.04
CA PHE A 24 -7.37 13.92 -1.27
C PHE A 24 -6.44 13.60 -0.10
N TRP A 25 -5.16 13.97 -0.19
CA TRP A 25 -4.13 13.48 0.72
C TRP A 25 -3.26 14.62 1.24
N ARG A 26 -2.98 14.60 2.54
CA ARG A 26 -1.94 15.44 3.17
C ARG A 26 -0.69 14.65 3.55
N HIS A 27 -0.82 13.33 3.56
CA HIS A 27 0.20 12.43 4.04
C HIS A 27 1.34 12.23 3.02
N GLU A 28 2.59 12.30 3.46
CA GLU A 28 3.80 12.24 2.60
C GLU A 28 4.70 11.05 2.92
N GLN A 29 4.17 10.01 3.58
CA GLN A 29 4.96 8.83 3.94
C GLN A 29 5.42 8.07 2.71
N LYS A 30 6.54 7.38 2.88
CA LYS A 30 7.16 6.54 1.84
C LYS A 30 7.27 5.13 2.32
N GLN A 31 7.04 4.17 1.43
CA GLN A 31 7.27 2.77 1.78
C GLN A 31 8.74 2.46 2.05
N GLN A 32 9.67 3.24 1.47
CA GLN A 32 11.11 2.98 1.50
C GLN A 32 11.44 1.55 1.02
N ASN A 33 12.38 0.85 1.66
CA ASN A 33 12.71 -0.53 1.31
C ASN A 33 11.75 -1.54 1.96
N VAL A 34 10.45 -1.26 1.96
CA VAL A 34 9.40 -2.16 2.48
C VAL A 34 8.49 -2.55 1.34
N GLY A 35 8.14 -3.83 1.24
CA GLY A 35 7.25 -4.36 0.20
C GLY A 35 5.78 -4.01 0.40
N SER A 36 5.45 -2.77 0.77
CA SER A 36 4.13 -2.34 1.27
C SER A 36 3.32 -1.45 0.30
N CYS A 37 3.69 -1.36 -0.98
CA CYS A 37 2.97 -0.53 -1.96
C CYS A 37 1.45 -0.76 -2.01
N HIS A 38 1.00 -1.99 -1.78
CA HIS A 38 -0.41 -2.34 -1.70
C HIS A 38 -1.11 -1.74 -0.47
N THR A 39 -0.42 -1.65 0.67
CA THR A 39 -0.92 -1.02 1.89
C THR A 39 -1.11 0.48 1.67
N PHE A 40 -0.08 1.14 1.12
CA PHE A 40 -0.12 2.55 0.76
C PHE A 40 -1.26 2.85 -0.22
N ALA A 41 -1.41 2.04 -1.27
CA ALA A 41 -2.50 2.21 -2.23
C ALA A 41 -3.89 1.99 -1.61
N THR A 42 -4.04 1.02 -0.71
CA THR A 42 -5.30 0.76 0.00
C THR A 42 -5.71 1.95 0.85
N LEU A 43 -4.79 2.49 1.65
CA LEU A 43 -5.08 3.64 2.50
C LEU A 43 -5.35 4.89 1.66
N ALA A 44 -4.56 5.15 0.62
CA ALA A 44 -4.81 6.28 -0.28
C ALA A 44 -6.21 6.24 -0.91
N LEU A 45 -6.70 5.07 -1.33
CA LEU A 45 -8.09 4.95 -1.82
C LEU A 45 -9.12 5.26 -0.72
N LEU A 46 -8.90 4.74 0.49
CA LEU A 46 -9.83 4.94 1.61
C LEU A 46 -9.86 6.40 2.10
N GLU A 47 -8.72 7.05 2.17
CA GLU A 47 -8.58 8.47 2.51
C GLU A 47 -9.26 9.35 1.47
N ALA A 48 -9.15 9.00 0.18
CA ALA A 48 -9.84 9.71 -0.89
C ALA A 48 -11.37 9.58 -0.75
N GLU A 49 -11.89 8.37 -0.49
CA GLU A 49 -13.33 8.21 -0.22
C GLU A 49 -13.75 8.96 1.05
N TYR A 50 -12.91 9.00 2.09
CA TYR A 50 -13.20 9.76 3.30
C TYR A 50 -13.31 11.26 3.01
N TYR A 51 -12.43 11.79 2.16
CA TYR A 51 -12.52 13.17 1.69
C TYR A 51 -13.78 13.41 0.85
N LEU A 52 -14.10 12.52 -0.11
CA LEU A 52 -15.29 12.64 -0.95
C LEU A 52 -16.59 12.62 -0.14
N VAL A 53 -16.64 11.86 0.96
CA VAL A 53 -17.83 11.78 1.83
C VAL A 53 -17.90 12.94 2.82
N ASN A 54 -16.78 13.35 3.41
CA ASN A 54 -16.78 14.24 4.58
C ASN A 54 -16.21 15.64 4.30
N GLY A 55 -15.67 15.90 3.11
CA GLY A 55 -15.03 17.16 2.74
C GLY A 55 -13.72 17.48 3.49
N ARG A 56 -13.16 16.51 4.21
CA ARG A 56 -11.95 16.69 5.03
C ARG A 56 -10.98 15.52 4.86
N THR A 57 -9.69 15.81 4.91
CA THR A 57 -8.62 14.80 4.82
C THR A 57 -8.46 14.07 6.14
N ILE A 58 -7.95 12.84 6.06
CA ILE A 58 -7.57 12.00 7.19
C ILE A 58 -6.24 11.33 6.83
N ASP A 59 -5.37 11.16 7.82
CA ASP A 59 -4.08 10.50 7.63
C ASP A 59 -4.11 9.17 8.39
N LEU A 60 -4.19 8.07 7.66
CA LEU A 60 -4.23 6.70 8.17
C LEU A 60 -2.80 6.13 8.26
N SER A 61 -2.58 5.23 9.22
CA SER A 61 -1.25 4.65 9.45
C SER A 61 -0.99 3.45 8.54
N GLU A 62 -0.06 3.58 7.57
CA GLU A 62 0.42 2.42 6.82
C GLU A 62 1.14 1.43 7.73
N ARG A 63 1.77 1.91 8.82
CA ARG A 63 2.44 1.02 9.76
C ARG A 63 1.46 0.12 10.47
N ASP A 64 0.32 0.65 10.90
CA ASP A 64 -0.71 -0.14 11.58
C ASP A 64 -1.25 -1.23 10.64
N LEU A 65 -1.62 -0.85 9.41
CA LEU A 65 -2.16 -1.80 8.44
C LEU A 65 -1.10 -2.83 7.97
N PHE A 66 0.11 -2.39 7.66
CA PHE A 66 1.18 -3.29 7.22
C PHE A 66 1.63 -4.26 8.32
N THR A 67 1.65 -3.82 9.59
CA THR A 67 1.97 -4.72 10.71
C THR A 67 0.88 -5.80 10.84
N ARG A 68 -0.40 -5.44 10.68
CA ARG A 68 -1.51 -6.41 10.65
C ARG A 68 -1.37 -7.37 9.47
N HIS A 69 -0.95 -6.86 8.31
CA HIS A 69 -0.65 -7.68 7.14
C HIS A 69 0.41 -8.74 7.45
N LEU A 70 1.58 -8.33 7.99
CA LEU A 70 2.67 -9.24 8.36
C LEU A 70 2.24 -10.31 9.36
N MET A 71 1.36 -9.94 10.29
CA MET A 71 0.83 -10.82 11.33
C MET A 71 -0.31 -11.73 10.85
N ARG A 72 -0.72 -11.69 9.57
CA ARG A 72 -1.82 -12.52 9.07
C ARG A 72 -1.53 -14.01 9.28
N GLY A 73 -2.40 -14.65 10.07
CA GLY A 73 -2.28 -16.07 10.44
C GLY A 73 -1.48 -16.33 11.72
N TYR A 74 -1.04 -15.27 12.43
CA TYR A 74 -0.34 -15.35 13.71
C TYR A 74 -1.12 -14.59 14.79
N ARG A 75 -1.00 -15.01 16.05
CA ARG A 75 -1.68 -14.39 17.19
C ARG A 75 -0.89 -13.24 17.79
N SER A 76 0.42 -13.21 17.60
CA SER A 76 1.31 -12.18 18.11
C SER A 76 2.48 -11.89 17.15
N SER A 77 3.15 -10.75 17.36
CA SER A 77 4.38 -10.41 16.64
C SER A 77 5.50 -11.41 16.93
N GLU A 78 5.56 -11.95 18.16
CA GLU A 78 6.51 -12.98 18.56
C GLU A 78 6.30 -14.26 17.73
N GLU A 79 5.05 -14.74 17.65
CA GLU A 79 4.71 -15.93 16.88
C GLU A 79 5.02 -15.73 15.39
N MET A 80 4.72 -14.54 14.86
CA MET A 80 5.03 -14.17 13.48
C MET A 80 6.55 -14.21 13.22
N ILE A 81 7.36 -13.57 14.06
CA ILE A 81 8.83 -13.55 13.91
C ILE A 81 9.38 -14.98 14.03
N ARG A 82 8.97 -15.72 15.07
CA ARG A 82 9.38 -17.12 15.31
C ARG A 82 9.04 -18.01 14.11
N GLY A 83 7.84 -17.88 13.54
CA GLY A 83 7.41 -18.61 12.37
C GLY A 83 8.26 -18.30 11.13
N GLN A 84 8.58 -17.02 10.90
CA GLN A 84 9.45 -16.63 9.79
C GLN A 84 10.91 -17.11 9.96
N LEU A 85 11.47 -17.03 11.17
CA LEU A 85 12.82 -17.55 11.46
C LEU A 85 12.86 -19.07 11.31
N THR A 86 11.84 -19.78 11.78
CA THR A 86 11.71 -21.23 11.58
C THR A 86 11.68 -21.57 10.08
N ALA A 87 10.88 -20.86 9.29
CA ALA A 87 10.84 -21.06 7.84
C ALA A 87 12.21 -20.79 7.18
N ALA A 88 12.95 -19.79 7.66
CA ALA A 88 14.30 -19.46 7.16
C ALA A 88 15.34 -20.54 7.49
N ALA A 89 15.21 -21.25 8.61
CA ALA A 89 16.07 -22.38 8.94
C ALA A 89 15.90 -23.54 7.93
N HIS A 90 14.68 -23.73 7.42
CA HIS A 90 14.39 -24.78 6.44
C HIS A 90 14.83 -24.43 5.02
N LYS A 91 14.66 -23.18 4.58
CA LYS A 91 15.01 -22.73 3.23
C LYS A 91 15.36 -21.24 3.15
N LYS A 92 16.12 -20.86 2.12
CA LYS A 92 16.35 -19.44 1.82
C LYS A 92 15.02 -18.78 1.43
N LEU A 93 14.68 -17.70 2.12
CA LEU A 93 13.46 -16.93 1.86
C LEU A 93 13.75 -15.74 0.95
N SER A 94 12.73 -15.27 0.23
CA SER A 94 12.79 -14.01 -0.53
C SER A 94 13.05 -12.83 0.41
N PRO A 95 13.78 -11.78 -0.03
CA PRO A 95 13.97 -10.55 0.76
C PRO A 95 12.64 -9.95 1.26
N PHE A 96 11.58 -10.02 0.46
CA PHE A 96 10.25 -9.50 0.79
C PHE A 96 9.27 -10.61 1.23
N TYR A 97 9.77 -11.72 1.78
CA TYR A 97 8.92 -12.82 2.23
C TYR A 97 7.86 -12.34 3.24
N LYS A 98 6.59 -12.63 2.94
CA LYS A 98 5.38 -12.21 3.67
C LYS A 98 5.10 -10.69 3.67
N GLU A 99 5.85 -9.90 2.91
CA GLU A 99 5.56 -8.47 2.76
C GLU A 99 4.63 -8.20 1.58
N ALA A 100 4.82 -8.90 0.46
CA ALA A 100 4.07 -8.65 -0.76
C ALA A 100 2.62 -9.16 -0.69
N ALA A 101 1.68 -8.33 -1.15
CA ALA A 101 0.26 -8.65 -1.17
C ALA A 101 -0.50 -7.96 -2.32
N SER A 102 -1.83 -7.86 -2.16
CA SER A 102 -2.70 -7.08 -3.03
C SER A 102 -3.54 -6.11 -2.20
N PRO A 103 -3.95 -4.95 -2.76
CA PRO A 103 -4.79 -3.98 -2.05
C PRO A 103 -6.11 -4.56 -1.52
N VAL A 104 -6.70 -5.53 -2.23
CA VAL A 104 -7.92 -6.23 -1.78
C VAL A 104 -7.70 -6.90 -0.41
N SER A 105 -6.60 -7.64 -0.27
CA SER A 105 -6.27 -8.34 0.99
C SER A 105 -6.09 -7.37 2.16
N ASP A 106 -5.55 -6.19 1.90
CA ASP A 106 -5.35 -5.19 2.93
C ASP A 106 -6.66 -4.51 3.29
N PHE A 107 -7.53 -4.26 2.31
CA PHE A 107 -8.86 -3.72 2.58
C PHE A 107 -9.72 -4.68 3.41
N ASP A 108 -9.60 -5.99 3.20
CA ASP A 108 -10.25 -6.98 4.08
C ASP A 108 -9.79 -6.85 5.54
N LEU A 109 -8.49 -6.57 5.77
CA LEU A 109 -7.98 -6.29 7.10
C LEU A 109 -8.56 -4.98 7.67
N VAL A 110 -8.72 -3.94 6.85
CA VAL A 110 -9.39 -2.69 7.27
C VAL A 110 -10.83 -2.96 7.68
N LYS A 111 -11.59 -3.75 6.91
CA LYS A 111 -12.99 -4.08 7.24
C LYS A 111 -13.13 -4.93 8.49
N ALA A 112 -12.16 -5.81 8.75
CA ALA A 112 -12.17 -6.66 9.94
C ALA A 112 -11.74 -5.89 11.20
N TYR A 113 -10.68 -5.09 11.11
CA TYR A 113 -9.98 -4.58 12.28
C TYR A 113 -9.88 -3.05 12.38
N GLY A 114 -10.20 -2.34 11.29
CA GLY A 114 -9.92 -0.92 11.16
C GLY A 114 -8.43 -0.61 11.04
N VAL A 115 -8.12 0.67 10.92
CA VAL A 115 -6.75 1.20 10.84
C VAL A 115 -6.63 2.42 11.74
N ALA A 116 -5.51 2.53 12.44
CA ALA A 116 -5.21 3.67 13.30
C ALA A 116 -4.91 4.94 12.48
N LEU A 117 -5.02 6.11 13.11
CA LEU A 117 -4.52 7.34 12.52
C LEU A 117 -2.99 7.34 12.56
N GLU A 118 -2.36 8.00 11.58
CA GLU A 118 -0.91 8.14 11.53
C GLU A 118 -0.33 8.74 12.81
N LYS A 119 -1.01 9.74 13.39
CA LYS A 119 -0.57 10.38 14.64
C LYS A 119 -0.52 9.43 15.85
N GLU A 120 -1.27 8.32 15.83
CA GLU A 120 -1.31 7.33 16.91
C GLU A 120 -0.25 6.23 16.72
N VAL A 121 0.01 5.88 15.46
CA VAL A 121 0.97 4.85 15.04
C VAL A 121 1.79 5.38 13.85
N PRO A 122 2.79 6.24 14.07
CA PRO A 122 3.53 6.85 12.95
C PRO A 122 4.33 5.82 12.15
N TYR A 123 4.32 5.95 10.82
CA TYR A 123 5.13 5.11 9.91
C TYR A 123 6.63 5.36 10.12
N GLU A 124 7.02 6.63 10.09
CA GLU A 124 8.32 7.13 10.54
C GLU A 124 8.15 7.90 11.85
N SER A 125 9.10 7.73 12.77
CA SER A 125 9.10 8.38 14.07
C SER A 125 10.47 8.98 14.33
N SER A 126 10.54 10.23 14.77
CA SER A 126 11.81 10.92 15.06
C SER A 126 12.65 10.24 16.15
N PHE A 127 12.01 9.43 17.01
CA PHE A 127 12.62 8.83 18.20
C PHE A 127 12.56 7.30 18.21
N SER A 128 12.13 6.66 17.11
CA SER A 128 12.12 5.20 17.03
C SER A 128 12.40 4.69 15.62
N PRO A 129 12.95 3.47 15.48
CA PRO A 129 13.20 2.91 14.15
C PRO A 129 11.92 2.88 13.32
N GLY A 130 11.98 3.49 12.13
CA GLY A 130 10.91 3.43 11.15
C GLY A 130 10.71 2.01 10.60
N MET A 131 9.63 1.79 9.86
CA MET A 131 9.27 0.47 9.36
C MET A 131 10.39 -0.18 8.53
N SER A 132 11.08 0.57 7.67
CA SER A 132 12.17 0.02 6.84
C SER A 132 13.30 -0.58 7.68
N MET A 133 13.73 0.11 8.75
CA MET A 133 14.78 -0.40 9.64
C MET A 133 14.35 -1.69 10.36
N LEU A 134 13.08 -1.77 10.77
CA LEU A 134 12.53 -2.97 11.41
C LEU A 134 12.51 -4.16 10.42
N MET A 135 12.11 -3.91 9.18
CA MET A 135 12.07 -4.94 8.14
C MET A 135 13.47 -5.40 7.71
N ASP A 136 14.42 -4.48 7.57
CA ASP A 136 15.83 -4.82 7.29
C ASP A 136 16.43 -5.67 8.42
N LYS A 137 16.12 -5.34 9.68
CA LYS A 137 16.53 -6.16 10.83
C LYS A 137 15.94 -7.57 10.76
N LEU A 138 14.63 -7.71 10.48
CA LEU A 138 14.00 -9.02 10.34
C LEU A 138 14.61 -9.84 9.20
N ARG A 139 14.89 -9.21 8.06
CA ARG A 139 15.56 -9.84 6.90
C ARG A 139 16.96 -10.35 7.26
N ASN A 140 17.73 -9.55 8.00
CA ASN A 140 19.06 -9.94 8.47
C ASN A 140 19.01 -11.15 9.41
N LEU A 141 18.07 -11.17 10.37
CA LEU A 141 17.87 -12.32 11.25
C LEU A 141 17.51 -13.58 10.46
N ARG A 142 16.59 -13.50 9.49
CA ARG A 142 16.25 -14.63 8.59
C ARG A 142 17.49 -15.15 7.85
N THR A 143 18.36 -14.25 7.38
CA THR A 143 19.58 -14.59 6.66
C THR A 143 20.60 -15.29 7.56
N GLN A 144 20.80 -14.79 8.78
CA GLN A 144 21.68 -15.39 9.78
C GLN A 144 21.21 -16.79 10.20
N VAL A 145 19.91 -16.95 10.45
CA VAL A 145 19.31 -18.25 10.76
C VAL A 145 19.47 -19.22 9.60
N ASN A 146 19.22 -18.79 8.36
CA ASN A 146 19.39 -19.66 7.19
C ASN A 146 20.85 -20.12 7.01
N LYS A 147 21.83 -19.22 7.20
CA LYS A 147 23.26 -19.54 7.11
C LYS A 147 23.66 -20.56 8.18
N SER A 148 23.27 -20.32 9.42
CA SER A 148 23.58 -21.21 10.56
C SER A 148 22.92 -22.58 10.38
N ALA A 149 21.64 -22.61 9.99
CA ALA A 149 20.94 -23.86 9.71
C ALA A 149 21.57 -24.65 8.56
N SER A 150 22.09 -23.98 7.52
CA SER A 150 22.79 -24.64 6.41
C SER A 150 24.09 -25.31 6.88
N GLN A 151 24.85 -24.67 7.78
CA GLN A 151 26.04 -25.27 8.40
C GLN A 151 25.70 -26.47 9.30
N MET A 152 24.56 -26.41 9.99
CA MET A 152 24.06 -27.53 10.79
C MET A 152 23.66 -28.73 9.91
N LYS A 153 23.08 -28.49 8.73
CA LYS A 153 22.77 -29.54 7.75
C LYS A 153 24.03 -30.22 7.25
N THR A 154 25.06 -29.46 6.88
CA THR A 154 26.33 -30.02 6.40
C THR A 154 27.10 -30.79 7.48
N SER A 155 26.93 -30.44 8.75
CA SER A 155 27.57 -31.13 9.88
C SER A 155 26.75 -32.27 10.50
N GLY A 156 25.59 -32.62 9.91
CA GLY A 156 24.71 -33.69 10.42
C GLY A 156 23.98 -33.35 11.74
N ARG A 157 23.98 -32.08 12.16
CA ARG A 157 23.38 -31.61 13.42
C ARG A 157 22.00 -30.98 13.26
N PHE A 158 21.40 -31.08 12.07
CA PHE A 158 20.12 -30.46 11.78
C PHE A 158 18.96 -31.30 12.33
N SER A 159 18.40 -30.90 13.47
CA SER A 159 17.23 -31.52 14.09
C SER A 159 16.19 -30.47 14.48
N ARG A 160 14.96 -30.91 14.78
CA ARG A 160 13.88 -30.03 15.24
C ARG A 160 14.27 -29.23 16.49
N ALA A 161 14.87 -29.88 17.49
CA ALA A 161 15.33 -29.23 18.71
C ALA A 161 16.45 -28.21 18.41
N ALA A 162 17.36 -28.55 17.51
CA ALA A 162 18.45 -27.66 17.13
C ALA A 162 17.93 -26.41 16.38
N VAL A 163 16.90 -26.55 15.54
CA VAL A 163 16.20 -25.41 14.90
C VAL A 163 15.49 -24.55 15.93
N GLN A 164 14.78 -25.14 16.90
CA GLN A 164 14.11 -24.39 17.96
C GLN A 164 15.10 -23.56 18.78
N ASN A 165 16.24 -24.15 19.16
CA ASN A 165 17.30 -23.45 19.87
C ASN A 165 17.89 -22.30 19.03
N LEU A 166 18.21 -22.56 17.75
CA LEU A 166 18.73 -21.55 16.83
C LEU A 166 17.75 -20.36 16.67
N VAL A 167 16.46 -20.66 16.49
CA VAL A 167 15.41 -19.63 16.37
C VAL A 167 15.31 -18.83 17.65
N SER A 168 15.27 -19.47 18.82
CA SER A 168 15.19 -18.78 20.11
C SER A 168 16.39 -17.86 20.36
N GLN A 169 17.60 -18.25 19.95
CA GLN A 169 18.81 -17.41 20.04
C GLN A 169 18.75 -16.16 19.16
N HIS A 170 17.96 -16.17 18.09
CA HIS A 170 17.81 -15.06 17.15
C HIS A 170 16.48 -14.29 17.34
N MET A 171 15.69 -14.65 18.35
CA MET A 171 14.53 -13.83 18.74
C MET A 171 15.02 -12.49 19.28
N ASP A 172 14.30 -11.42 18.93
CA ASP A 172 14.64 -10.06 19.32
C ASP A 172 13.42 -9.38 19.93
N ASP A 173 13.47 -9.14 21.24
CA ASP A 173 12.35 -8.57 22.00
C ASP A 173 12.02 -7.13 21.56
N ARG A 174 13.04 -6.36 21.15
CA ARG A 174 12.83 -5.00 20.66
C ARG A 174 12.09 -5.02 19.34
N LEU A 175 12.48 -5.90 18.42
CA LEU A 175 11.76 -6.10 17.15
C LEU A 175 10.33 -6.56 17.39
N THR A 176 10.15 -7.54 18.30
CA THR A 176 8.85 -8.08 18.70
C THR A 176 7.93 -6.98 19.24
N SER A 177 8.44 -6.14 20.15
CA SER A 177 7.71 -5.01 20.71
C SER A 177 7.37 -3.96 19.64
N LYS A 178 8.31 -3.60 18.76
CA LYS A 178 8.11 -2.55 17.75
C LYS A 178 7.18 -2.97 16.60
N LEU A 179 7.06 -4.27 16.33
CA LEU A 179 6.10 -4.85 15.37
C LEU A 179 4.81 -5.35 16.06
N SER A 180 4.57 -5.00 17.32
CA SER A 180 3.31 -5.34 17.98
C SER A 180 2.19 -4.39 17.58
N ILE A 181 0.97 -4.93 17.47
CA ILE A 181 -0.23 -4.13 17.28
C ILE A 181 -0.61 -3.50 18.62
N LYS A 182 -0.56 -2.17 18.71
CA LYS A 182 -1.07 -1.45 19.89
C LYS A 182 -2.55 -1.79 20.09
N PRO A 183 -3.02 -2.20 21.27
CA PRO A 183 -4.44 -2.50 21.49
C PRO A 183 -5.29 -1.22 21.58
N ASN A 184 -6.62 -1.36 21.42
CA ASN A 184 -7.64 -0.40 21.85
C ASN A 184 -7.52 1.06 21.35
N LEU A 185 -7.16 1.26 20.08
CA LEU A 185 -7.21 2.59 19.45
C LEU A 185 -8.63 2.88 18.92
N SER A 186 -9.23 3.98 19.37
CA SER A 186 -10.61 4.36 19.03
C SER A 186 -10.80 4.64 17.54
N SER A 187 -9.79 5.21 16.89
CA SER A 187 -9.74 5.45 15.45
C SER A 187 -10.06 4.21 14.63
N ARG A 188 -9.53 3.04 15.00
CA ARG A 188 -9.75 1.78 14.27
C ARG A 188 -11.23 1.44 14.18
N ASN A 189 -11.97 1.60 15.26
CA ASN A 189 -13.41 1.32 15.23
C ASN A 189 -14.11 2.27 14.25
N SER A 190 -13.82 3.58 14.30
CA SER A 190 -14.41 4.55 13.38
C SER A 190 -14.07 4.26 11.92
N ILE A 191 -12.80 3.96 11.61
CA ILE A 191 -12.35 3.63 10.26
C ILE A 191 -12.92 2.31 9.77
N ARG A 192 -13.08 1.32 10.65
CA ARG A 192 -13.73 0.05 10.33
C ARG A 192 -15.17 0.27 9.87
N HIS A 193 -15.96 1.01 10.65
CA HIS A 193 -17.35 1.32 10.29
C HIS A 193 -17.44 2.14 9.01
N PHE A 194 -16.52 3.08 8.80
CA PHE A 194 -16.44 3.83 7.54
C PHE A 194 -16.14 2.90 6.35
N ALA A 195 -15.12 2.04 6.45
CA ALA A 195 -14.74 1.11 5.39
C ALA A 195 -15.82 0.06 5.06
N GLN A 196 -16.70 -0.27 6.01
CA GLN A 196 -17.81 -1.18 5.78
C GLN A 196 -18.84 -0.66 4.77
N GLN A 197 -18.90 0.64 4.53
CA GLN A 197 -19.80 1.27 3.54
C GLN A 197 -19.34 1.05 2.09
N PHE A 198 -18.17 0.43 1.90
CA PHE A 198 -17.57 0.26 0.59
C PHE A 198 -17.25 -1.22 0.30
N SER A 199 -17.25 -1.51 -0.99
CA SER A 199 -16.76 -2.73 -1.60
C SER A 199 -15.50 -2.43 -2.40
N PHE A 200 -14.44 -3.21 -2.16
CA PHE A 200 -13.23 -3.14 -2.97
C PHE A 200 -13.47 -3.85 -4.31
N LYS A 201 -13.42 -3.11 -5.42
CA LYS A 201 -13.56 -3.67 -6.75
C LYS A 201 -12.17 -3.92 -7.33
N LYS A 202 -12.00 -5.08 -7.96
CA LYS A 202 -10.81 -5.46 -8.71
C LYS A 202 -11.21 -5.78 -10.13
N VAL A 203 -10.60 -5.10 -11.09
CA VAL A 203 -10.79 -5.32 -12.53
C VAL A 203 -9.46 -5.73 -13.14
N LYS A 204 -9.44 -6.82 -13.89
CA LYS A 204 -8.30 -7.22 -14.70
C LYS A 204 -8.55 -6.75 -16.13
N PRO A 205 -7.86 -5.70 -16.62
CA PRO A 205 -8.11 -5.21 -17.97
C PRO A 205 -7.67 -6.24 -19.02
N SER A 206 -8.43 -6.36 -20.10
CA SER A 206 -8.10 -7.27 -21.21
C SER A 206 -7.08 -6.70 -22.20
N SER A 207 -6.90 -5.38 -22.20
CA SER A 207 -5.97 -4.65 -23.07
C SER A 207 -5.61 -3.29 -22.46
N ALA A 208 -4.58 -2.64 -23.00
CA ALA A 208 -4.21 -1.28 -22.60
C ALA A 208 -5.34 -0.27 -22.86
N SER A 209 -6.08 -0.42 -23.96
CA SER A 209 -7.24 0.43 -24.27
C SER A 209 -8.36 0.25 -23.22
N ASN A 210 -8.65 -1.00 -22.85
CA ASN A 210 -9.63 -1.29 -21.81
C ASN A 210 -9.18 -0.79 -20.42
N ALA A 211 -7.89 -0.89 -20.11
CA ALA A 211 -7.31 -0.32 -18.89
C ALA A 211 -7.54 1.20 -18.84
N ARG A 212 -7.19 1.90 -19.93
CA ARG A 212 -7.37 3.35 -20.06
C ARG A 212 -8.82 3.76 -19.90
N GLN A 213 -9.74 3.10 -20.61
CA GLN A 213 -11.17 3.38 -20.51
C GLN A 213 -11.67 3.22 -19.08
N THR A 214 -11.30 2.11 -18.42
CA THR A 214 -11.70 1.81 -17.03
C THR A 214 -11.18 2.88 -16.08
N ILE A 215 -9.88 3.22 -16.16
CA ILE A 215 -9.27 4.26 -15.33
C ILE A 215 -9.97 5.61 -15.55
N MET A 216 -10.11 6.04 -16.80
CA MET A 216 -10.74 7.32 -17.15
C MET A 216 -12.20 7.39 -16.70
N GLN A 217 -12.94 6.28 -16.75
CA GLN A 217 -14.31 6.24 -16.26
C GLN A 217 -14.38 6.46 -14.74
N GLN A 218 -13.50 5.82 -13.98
CA GLN A 218 -13.48 5.94 -12.53
C GLN A 218 -12.98 7.32 -12.07
N LEU A 219 -11.95 7.87 -12.73
CA LEU A 219 -11.36 9.18 -12.42
C LEU A 219 -12.35 10.36 -12.50
N LYS A 220 -13.50 10.18 -13.15
CA LYS A 220 -14.60 11.16 -13.11
C LYS A 220 -15.17 11.36 -11.71
N THR A 221 -14.98 10.39 -10.80
CA THR A 221 -15.61 10.38 -9.48
C THR A 221 -14.63 10.09 -8.34
N ARG A 222 -13.56 9.34 -8.60
CA ARG A 222 -12.66 8.86 -7.55
C ARG A 222 -11.28 8.46 -8.08
N PRO A 223 -10.23 8.49 -7.25
CA PRO A 223 -8.95 7.87 -7.57
C PRO A 223 -9.05 6.35 -7.78
N VAL A 224 -8.07 5.79 -8.50
CA VAL A 224 -7.96 4.35 -8.72
C VAL A 224 -6.55 3.86 -8.42
N ALA A 225 -6.42 2.70 -7.78
CA ALA A 225 -5.13 2.04 -7.65
C ALA A 225 -4.87 1.10 -8.83
N VAL A 226 -3.63 0.98 -9.26
CA VAL A 226 -3.25 0.13 -10.39
C VAL A 226 -2.00 -0.65 -10.03
N ASP A 227 -2.07 -1.98 -10.17
CA ASP A 227 -0.85 -2.79 -10.19
C ASP A 227 -0.21 -2.71 -11.57
N VAL A 228 1.07 -2.38 -11.58
CA VAL A 228 1.88 -2.14 -12.78
C VAL A 228 3.04 -3.14 -12.80
N LYS A 229 3.26 -3.80 -13.94
CA LYS A 229 4.46 -4.62 -14.18
C LYS A 229 5.62 -3.75 -14.64
N ASP A 230 6.84 -4.15 -14.30
CA ASP A 230 8.08 -3.52 -14.77
C ASP A 230 8.04 -1.99 -14.58
N TYR A 231 7.58 -1.55 -13.40
CA TYR A 231 7.29 -0.14 -13.08
C TYR A 231 8.50 0.77 -13.33
N SER A 232 9.72 0.25 -13.17
CA SER A 232 10.96 0.98 -13.49
C SER A 232 11.02 1.48 -14.93
N THR A 233 10.33 0.83 -15.88
CA THR A 233 10.28 1.27 -17.29
C THR A 233 9.40 2.48 -17.52
N LEU A 234 8.52 2.84 -16.57
CA LEU A 234 7.73 4.06 -16.64
C LEU A 234 8.55 5.32 -16.33
N HIS A 235 9.71 5.16 -15.68
CA HIS A 235 10.58 6.26 -15.25
C HIS A 235 11.91 6.20 -16.02
N ARG A 236 12.16 7.18 -16.90
CA ARG A 236 13.42 7.33 -17.63
C ARG A 236 14.56 7.92 -16.78
N SER A 237 14.57 7.70 -15.46
CA SER A 237 15.62 8.24 -14.59
C SER A 237 16.83 7.29 -14.58
N PRO A 238 18.02 7.71 -15.06
CA PRO A 238 19.23 6.93 -14.88
C PRO A 238 19.57 6.95 -13.39
N GLY A 239 19.53 5.79 -12.72
CA GLY A 239 19.90 5.65 -11.32
C GLY A 239 18.80 5.15 -10.37
N ALA A 240 17.59 4.82 -10.84
CA ALA A 240 16.58 4.16 -10.01
C ALA A 240 17.02 2.72 -9.69
N SER A 241 17.70 2.54 -8.55
CA SER A 241 18.41 1.31 -8.15
C SER A 241 17.52 0.18 -7.60
N ILE A 242 16.22 0.18 -7.87
CA ILE A 242 15.32 -0.88 -7.38
C ILE A 242 14.44 -1.40 -8.52
N GLN A 243 14.70 -2.64 -8.93
CA GLN A 243 13.91 -3.42 -9.88
C GLN A 243 12.54 -3.76 -9.28
N TYR A 244 11.61 -2.80 -9.22
CA TYR A 244 10.22 -3.10 -8.93
C TYR A 244 9.57 -3.74 -10.16
N ARG A 245 9.73 -5.07 -10.28
CA ARG A 245 9.04 -5.87 -11.31
C ARG A 245 7.52 -5.76 -11.19
N TYR A 246 7.02 -5.50 -10.00
CA TYR A 246 5.61 -5.25 -9.72
C TYR A 246 5.49 -4.14 -8.70
N HIS A 247 4.61 -3.17 -8.95
CA HIS A 247 4.36 -2.04 -8.04
C HIS A 247 2.90 -1.61 -8.11
N CYS A 248 2.36 -1.07 -7.02
CA CYS A 248 1.01 -0.52 -6.98
C CYS A 248 1.07 1.00 -6.78
N VAL A 249 0.39 1.75 -7.65
CA VAL A 249 0.31 3.22 -7.60
C VAL A 249 -1.15 3.67 -7.59
N VAL A 250 -1.42 4.90 -7.16
CA VAL A 250 -2.78 5.46 -7.18
C VAL A 250 -2.87 6.61 -8.17
N ILE A 251 -3.73 6.48 -9.16
CA ILE A 251 -4.03 7.52 -10.14
C ILE A 251 -5.13 8.42 -9.58
N SER A 252 -4.88 9.73 -9.53
CA SER A 252 -5.80 10.73 -9.01
C SER A 252 -6.27 11.74 -10.04
N GLY A 253 -5.63 11.77 -11.21
CA GLY A 253 -5.99 12.70 -12.27
C GLY A 253 -5.38 12.36 -13.61
N TYR A 254 -5.75 13.14 -14.61
CA TYR A 254 -5.30 12.99 -15.99
C TYR A 254 -5.08 14.38 -16.61
N ASP A 255 -3.89 14.60 -17.17
CA ASP A 255 -3.54 15.77 -17.97
C ASP A 255 -3.76 15.45 -19.45
N SER A 256 -4.84 15.99 -20.01
CA SER A 256 -5.22 15.77 -21.40
C SER A 256 -4.29 16.44 -22.41
N LYS A 257 -3.52 17.47 -22.02
CA LYS A 257 -2.59 18.16 -22.91
C LYS A 257 -1.32 17.35 -23.13
N LYS A 258 -0.89 16.62 -22.11
CA LYS A 258 0.35 15.81 -22.13
C LYS A 258 0.11 14.31 -22.31
N ASP A 259 -1.15 13.89 -22.31
CA ASP A 259 -1.54 12.48 -22.26
C ASP A 259 -0.89 11.72 -21.09
N GLN A 260 -1.00 12.30 -19.89
CA GLN A 260 -0.34 11.79 -18.68
C GLN A 260 -1.33 11.55 -17.55
N PHE A 261 -1.14 10.46 -16.82
CA PHE A 261 -1.79 10.26 -15.53
C PHE A 261 -1.01 10.95 -14.43
N ILE A 262 -1.72 11.56 -13.50
CA ILE A 262 -1.17 12.06 -12.25
C ILE A 262 -1.30 10.94 -11.22
N ILE A 263 -0.17 10.47 -10.71
CA ILE A 263 -0.09 9.35 -9.79
C ILE A 263 0.47 9.78 -8.43
N ARG A 264 -0.05 9.20 -7.36
CA ARG A 264 0.58 9.11 -6.05
C ARG A 264 1.39 7.81 -6.01
N ASN A 265 2.68 7.96 -5.77
CA ASN A 265 3.65 6.87 -5.71
C ASN A 265 4.28 6.86 -4.31
N SER A 266 4.39 5.69 -3.69
CA SER A 266 4.94 5.51 -2.34
C SER A 266 6.48 5.47 -2.29
N ASN A 267 7.16 5.63 -3.43
CA ASN A 267 8.63 5.53 -3.53
C ASN A 267 9.40 6.86 -3.65
N SER A 268 8.73 8.00 -3.87
CA SER A 268 9.42 9.28 -4.11
C SER A 268 9.02 10.38 -3.13
N HIS A 269 9.79 11.48 -3.12
CA HIS A 269 9.47 12.70 -2.36
C HIS A 269 8.33 13.52 -2.98
N ALA A 270 7.90 13.20 -4.20
CA ALA A 270 6.84 13.94 -4.87
C ALA A 270 5.49 13.37 -4.43
N SER A 271 4.66 14.21 -3.80
CA SER A 271 3.27 13.87 -3.46
C SER A 271 2.42 13.49 -4.68
N SER A 272 2.88 13.87 -5.87
CA SER A 272 2.29 13.53 -7.16
C SER A 272 3.36 13.51 -8.26
N GLU A 273 3.32 12.48 -9.10
CA GLU A 273 4.17 12.31 -10.28
C GLU A 273 3.29 12.22 -11.53
N SER A 274 3.82 12.61 -12.70
CA SER A 274 3.13 12.40 -13.97
C SER A 274 3.79 11.27 -14.75
N VAL A 275 2.99 10.34 -15.26
CA VAL A 275 3.45 9.20 -16.08
C VAL A 275 2.66 9.11 -17.37
N SER A 276 3.28 8.61 -18.44
CA SER A 276 2.58 8.37 -19.71
C SER A 276 1.34 7.49 -19.50
N ALA A 277 0.18 7.96 -19.96
CA ALA A 277 -1.06 7.21 -19.80
C ALA A 277 -1.05 5.91 -20.60
N GLU A 278 -0.54 5.95 -21.85
CA GLU A 278 -0.35 4.75 -22.67
C GLU A 278 0.66 3.78 -22.03
N GLY A 279 1.81 4.28 -21.57
CA GLY A 279 2.84 3.47 -20.93
C GLY A 279 2.32 2.72 -19.70
N LEU A 280 1.63 3.43 -18.80
CA LEU A 280 1.04 2.82 -17.61
C LEU A 280 -0.03 1.78 -17.99
N CYS A 281 -0.92 2.08 -18.94
CA CYS A 281 -1.99 1.17 -19.34
C CYS A 281 -1.48 -0.13 -19.97
N LYS A 282 -0.36 -0.08 -20.71
CA LYS A 282 0.28 -1.30 -21.27
C LYS A 282 0.81 -2.24 -20.19
N LEU A 283 1.23 -1.69 -19.05
CA LEU A 283 1.83 -2.43 -17.95
C LEU A 283 0.84 -2.76 -16.82
N ALA A 284 -0.34 -2.12 -16.84
CA ALA A 284 -1.41 -2.35 -15.89
C ALA A 284 -1.96 -3.78 -15.99
N TYR A 285 -2.04 -4.49 -14.87
CA TYR A 285 -2.59 -5.85 -14.85
C TYR A 285 -3.69 -6.07 -13.81
N ASN A 286 -3.86 -5.15 -12.85
CA ASN A 286 -5.06 -5.04 -12.03
C ASN A 286 -5.37 -3.56 -11.82
N ILE A 287 -6.65 -3.20 -11.83
CA ILE A 287 -7.18 -1.89 -11.48
C ILE A 287 -8.10 -2.07 -10.29
N TYR A 288 -8.00 -1.17 -9.34
CA TYR A 288 -8.74 -1.21 -8.09
C TYR A 288 -9.39 0.13 -7.78
N TYR A 289 -10.57 0.06 -7.20
CA TYR A 289 -11.28 1.23 -6.69
C TYR A 289 -12.27 0.80 -5.61
N LEU A 290 -12.60 1.73 -4.73
CA LEU A 290 -13.70 1.58 -3.79
C LEU A 290 -14.99 1.94 -4.50
N GLY A 291 -16.01 1.11 -4.38
CA GLY A 291 -17.38 1.42 -4.79
C GLY A 291 -18.31 1.33 -3.58
N LYS A 292 -19.37 2.12 -3.56
CA LYS A 292 -20.48 1.91 -2.61
C LYS A 292 -21.31 0.71 -3.07
#